data_AF-A0A5C6MKE9-F1
#
_entry.id   AF-A0A5C6MKE9-F1
#
_cell.length_a   1.000
_cell.length_b   1.000
_cell.length_c   1.000
_cell.angle_alpha   90.00
_cell.angle_beta   90.00
_cell.angle_gamma   90.00
#
_symmetry.space_group_name_H-M   'P 1'
#
loop_
_entity.id
_entity.type
_entity.pdbx_description
1 polymer ?
#
loop_
_entity_poly.entity_id
_entity_poly.type
_entity_poly.pdbx_seq_one_letter_code
_entity_poly.pdbx_strand_id
1 'polypeptide(L)' 'MGTNNTLFALEDGYVKFTKEVYIPPPRSLKATEVITKLPKGSVLYKTFISVLPVKQDEKFRLVDKI' A
#
# COMPACT_ATOMS: atom_id res chain seq x y z
N MET A 1 6.56 5.73 -0.79
CA MET A 1 7.84 4.99 -0.83
C MET A 1 8.91 5.97 -1.28
N GLY A 2 9.96 6.13 -0.48
CA GLY A 2 11.06 7.05 -0.79
C GLY A 2 12.00 6.51 -1.87
N THR A 3 12.96 7.33 -2.30
CA THR A 3 13.98 6.99 -3.31
C THR A 3 14.91 5.85 -2.89
N ASN A 4 15.10 5.65 -1.58
CA ASN A 4 15.89 4.58 -0.97
C ASN A 4 15.05 3.35 -0.57
N ASN A 5 13.85 3.19 -1.13
CA ASN A 5 12.89 2.12 -0.81
C ASN A 5 12.37 2.13 0.65
N THR A 6 12.54 3.23 1.38
CA THR A 6 11.98 3.37 2.74
C THR A 6 10.47 3.64 2.67
N LEU A 7 9.71 3.00 3.55
CA LEU A 7 8.28 3.20 3.71
C LEU A 7 8.03 4.17 4.87
N PHE A 8 7.05 5.04 4.70
CA PHE A 8 6.58 5.97 5.71
C PHE A 8 5.04 6.01 5.64
N ALA A 9 4.39 6.22 6.78
CA ALA A 9 2.95 6.38 6.85
C ALA A 9 2.54 7.70 6.18
N LEU A 10 1.44 7.66 5.42
CA LEU A 10 0.86 8.87 4.82
C LEU A 10 -0.27 9.46 5.67
N GLU A 11 -0.83 8.66 6.57
CA GLU A 11 -1.93 9.02 7.47
C GLU A 11 -1.69 8.40 8.85
N ASP A 12 -2.32 8.96 9.88
CA ASP A 12 -2.29 8.40 11.23
C ASP A 12 -3.20 7.18 11.34
N GLY A 13 -2.70 6.11 11.94
CA GLY A 13 -3.49 4.90 12.11
C GLY A 13 -2.70 3.69 12.59
N TYR A 14 -3.34 2.52 12.48
CA TYR A 14 -2.75 1.24 12.86
C TYR A 14 -2.06 0.58 11.68
N VAL A 15 -0.84 0.08 11.90
CA VAL A 15 -0.11 -0.66 10.87
C VAL A 15 -0.69 -2.07 10.72
N LYS A 16 -0.96 -2.48 9.49
CA LYS A 16 -1.42 -3.83 9.15
C LYS A 16 -0.52 -4.46 8.08
N PHE A 17 -0.10 -5.70 8.34
CA PHE A 17 0.68 -6.52 7.42
C PHE A 17 -0.24 -7.56 6.76
N THR A 18 -0.17 -7.69 5.44
CA THR A 18 -0.98 -8.62 4.65
C THR A 18 -0.13 -9.33 3.61
N LYS A 19 -0.52 -10.55 3.21
CA LYS A 19 0.03 -11.23 2.03
C LYS A 19 -0.99 -11.09 0.91
N GLU A 20 -0.64 -10.34 -0.13
CA GLU A 20 -1.54 -10.04 -1.24
C GLU A 20 -0.92 -10.46 -2.57
N VAL A 21 -1.76 -10.65 -3.58
CA VAL A 21 -1.32 -11.00 -4.93
C VAL A 21 -0.51 -9.84 -5.51
N TYR A 22 0.70 -10.13 -5.97
CA TYR A 22 1.60 -9.15 -6.56
C TYR A 22 1.39 -9.05 -8.07
N ILE A 23 0.95 -7.88 -8.52
CA ILE A 23 0.85 -7.52 -9.93
C ILE A 23 1.88 -6.41 -10.20
N PRO A 24 2.96 -6.67 -10.96
CA PRO A 24 3.96 -5.65 -11.23
C PRO A 24 3.46 -4.63 -12.26
N PRO A 25 4.09 -3.44 -12.31
CA PRO A 25 3.86 -2.49 -13.38
C PRO A 25 4.21 -3.09 -14.74
N PRO A 26 3.41 -2.84 -15.81
CA PRO A 26 3.64 -3.43 -17.14
C PRO A 26 5.02 -3.12 -17.75
N ARG A 27 5.63 -2.00 -17.36
CA ARG A 27 6.92 -1.53 -17.88
C ARG A 27 8.14 -2.09 -17.13
N SER A 28 7.94 -2.94 -16.13
CA SER A 28 9.05 -3.53 -15.38
C SER A 28 9.62 -4.74 -16.11
N LEU A 29 10.68 -4.54 -16.91
CA LEU A 29 11.33 -5.62 -17.69
C LEU A 29 11.68 -6.84 -16.82
N LYS A 30 12.29 -6.63 -15.66
CA LYS A 30 12.66 -7.70 -14.71
C LYS A 30 11.45 -8.49 -14.24
N ALA A 31 10.33 -7.83 -13.94
CA ALA A 31 9.14 -8.52 -13.47
C ALA A 31 8.48 -9.32 -14.60
N THR A 32 8.44 -8.76 -15.81
CA THR A 32 7.93 -9.44 -17.00
C THR A 32 8.73 -10.70 -17.32
N GLU A 33 10.06 -10.64 -17.27
CA GLU A 33 10.94 -11.80 -17.50
C GLU A 33 10.73 -12.93 -16.49
N VAL A 34 10.39 -12.61 -15.24
CA VAL A 34 10.11 -13.62 -14.22
C VAL A 34 8.71 -14.20 -14.40
N ILE A 35 7.70 -13.35 -14.53
CA ILE A 35 6.29 -13.79 -14.57
C ILE A 35 5.99 -14.65 -15.80
N THR A 36 6.55 -14.29 -16.96
CA THR A 36 6.31 -15.03 -18.22
C THR A 36 6.86 -16.45 -18.20
N LYS A 37 7.78 -16.77 -17.28
CA LYS A 37 8.36 -18.10 -17.11
C LYS A 37 7.63 -18.95 -16.06
N LEU A 38 6.64 -18.40 -15.39
CA LEU A 38 5.89 -19.13 -14.37
C LEU A 38 4.89 -20.11 -15.01
N PRO A 39 4.72 -21.31 -14.43
CA PRO A 39 3.69 -22.25 -14.88
C PRO A 39 2.29 -21.64 -14.80
N LYS A 40 1.40 -22.07 -15.70
CA LYS A 40 -0.01 -21.68 -15.68
C LYS A 40 -0.65 -21.99 -14.31
N GLY A 41 -1.38 -21.03 -13.77
CA GLY A 41 -2.00 -21.13 -12.44
C GLY A 41 -1.11 -20.66 -11.29
N SER A 42 0.16 -20.30 -11.55
CA SER A 42 1.04 -19.73 -10.53
C SER A 42 0.63 -18.30 -10.19
N VAL A 43 0.74 -17.95 -8.90
CA VAL A 43 0.45 -16.60 -8.38
C VAL A 43 1.58 -16.17 -7.47
N LEU A 44 2.10 -14.96 -7.68
CA LEU A 44 3.09 -14.36 -6.79
C LEU A 44 2.37 -13.66 -5.64
N TYR A 45 2.73 -14.00 -4.40
CA TYR A 45 2.29 -13.28 -3.21
C TYR A 45 3.44 -12.42 -2.69
N LYS A 46 3.11 -11.19 -2.30
CA LYS A 46 4.04 -10.26 -1.66
C LYS A 46 3.43 -9.76 -0.35
N THR A 47 4.29 -9.51 0.63
CA THR A 47 3.86 -8.84 1.86
C THR A 47 3.67 -7.36 1.59
N PHE A 48 2.47 -6.84 1.87
CA PHE A 48 2.13 -5.42 1.82
C PHE A 48 1.95 -4.88 3.23
N ILE A 49 2.23 -3.58 3.37
CA ILE A 49 2.09 -2.83 4.62
C ILE A 49 1.08 -1.72 4.33
N SER A 50 0.01 -1.68 5.11
CA SER A 50 -1.03 -0.66 5.02
C SER A 50 -1.21 0.02 6.37
N VAL A 51 -1.74 1.24 6.35
CA VAL A 51 -2.17 1.95 7.56
C VAL A 51 -3.69 1.98 7.54
N LEU A 52 -4.31 1.47 8.61
CA LEU A 52 -5.74 1.59 8.84
C LEU A 52 -6.00 2.93 9.54
N PRO A 53 -6.61 3.90 8.86
CA PRO A 53 -6.75 5.25 9.39
C PRO A 53 -7.60 5.24 10.65
N VAL A 54 -7.12 5.93 11.68
CA VAL A 54 -7.98 6.31 12.81
C VAL A 54 -8.71 7.57 12.38
N LYS A 55 -10.04 7.61 12.57
CA LYS A 55 -10.84 8.78 12.21
C LYS A 55 -10.21 10.03 12.84
N GLN A 56 -9.75 10.93 11.98
CA GLN A 56 -9.48 12.29 12.40
C GLN A 56 -10.84 12.95 12.58
N ASP A 57 -11.17 13.28 13.83
CA ASP A 57 -12.38 14.02 14.17
C ASP A 57 -12.21 15.48 13.71
N GLU A 58 -12.25 15.71 12.40
CA GLU A 58 -12.45 17.04 11.81
C GLU A 58 -13.89 17.48 12.07
N LYS A 59 -14.18 17.77 13.33
CA LYS A 59 -15.48 18.25 13.79
C LYS A 59 -15.42 19.77 13.81
N PHE A 60 -16.34 20.39 13.08
CA PHE A 60 -16.64 21.81 13.25
C PHE A 60 -17.07 22.04 14.71
N ARG A 61 -16.34 22.91 15.41
CA ARG A 61 -16.72 23.40 16.73
C ARG A 61 -17.31 24.79 16.55
N LEU A 62 -18.49 25.03 17.13
CA LEU A 62 -19.03 26.38 17.21
C LEU A 62 -18.09 27.20 18.11
N VAL A 63 -17.48 28.25 17.57
CA VAL A 63 -16.47 29.05 18.32
C VAL A 63 -17.10 30.29 18.96
N ASP A 64 -18.19 30.83 18.40
CA ASP A 64 -19.16 31.69 19.08
C ASP A 64 -20.33 32.05 18.15
N LYS A 65 -21.42 32.61 18.69
CA LYS A 65 -22.45 33.29 17.90
C LYS A 65 -22.17 34.79 17.87
N ILE A 66 -21.96 35.34 16.67
CA ILE A 66 -21.93 36.79 16.41
C ILE A 66 -23.34 37.36 16.58
#